data_AF-A0A7Y3ERM1-F1
#
_entry.id   AF-A0A7Y3ERM1-F1
#
_cell.length_a   1.000
_cell.length_b   1.000
_cell.length_c   1.000
_cell.angle_alpha   90.00
_cell.angle_beta   90.00
_cell.angle_gamma   90.00
#
_symmetry.space_group_name_H-M   'P 1'
#
loop_
_entity.id
_entity.type
_entity.pdbx_description
1 polymer ?
#
loop_
_entity_poly.entity_id
_entity_poly.type
_entity_poly.pdbx_seq_one_letter_code
_entity_poly.pdbx_strand_id
1 'polypeptide(L)'
;MLTQFSELKELLEAKVKEVNNPDFIESDPIQIPKSYKLKQDIEISAFWVSMLAWGQRKTIINKTRQLFSLMDNAPFEFIVNHQEKDRKRFSEFKHRTFQYTDTLYFLEFLQWYYSKYESLEDAFAGHQDMKSTLSMFHNQFFHLENAPSRTRKHVSTPARNSSCKRLNMFLRWMVRSDGHG
;
A
#
# COMPACT_ATOMS: atom_id res chain seq x y z
N MET A 1 8.24 3.91 -39.71
CA MET A 1 8.22 2.98 -38.55
C MET A 1 9.18 3.43 -37.45
N LEU A 2 10.45 3.74 -37.74
CA LEU A 2 11.41 4.28 -36.75
C LEU A 2 11.05 5.70 -36.23
N THR A 3 10.51 6.58 -37.08
CA THR A 3 10.03 7.92 -36.70
C THR A 3 8.92 7.88 -35.65
N GLN A 4 7.94 6.98 -35.83
CA GLN A 4 6.82 6.80 -34.92
C GLN A 4 7.24 6.31 -33.52
N PHE A 5 8.31 5.51 -33.44
CA PHE A 5 8.86 5.08 -32.15
C PHE A 5 9.64 6.20 -31.45
N SER A 6 10.39 7.02 -32.20
CA SER A 6 11.10 8.17 -31.63
C SER A 6 10.13 9.22 -31.10
N GLU A 7 9.11 9.57 -31.88
CA GLU A 7 8.07 10.52 -31.47
C GLU A 7 7.31 10.02 -30.23
N LEU A 8 6.97 8.72 -30.18
CA LEU A 8 6.33 8.12 -29.01
C LEU A 8 7.25 8.16 -27.79
N LYS A 9 8.54 7.85 -27.95
CA LYS A 9 9.51 7.92 -26.86
C LYS A 9 9.63 9.35 -26.32
N GLU A 10 9.79 10.34 -27.20
CA GLU A 10 9.88 11.75 -26.82
C GLU A 10 8.64 12.23 -26.08
N LEU A 11 7.46 11.84 -26.55
CA LEU A 11 6.19 12.12 -25.88
C LEU A 11 6.14 11.52 -24.46
N LEU A 12 6.52 10.24 -24.31
CA LEU A 12 6.50 9.55 -23.02
C LEU A 12 7.53 10.15 -22.05
N GLU A 13 8.74 10.46 -22.52
CA GLU A 13 9.79 11.14 -21.74
C GLU A 13 9.34 12.53 -21.27
N ALA A 14 8.70 13.30 -22.16
CA ALA A 14 8.13 14.60 -21.81
C ALA A 14 7.04 14.46 -20.74
N LYS A 15 6.16 13.45 -20.86
CA LYS A 15 5.13 13.16 -19.84
C LYS A 15 5.73 12.71 -18.51
N VAL A 16 6.78 11.91 -18.53
CA VAL A 16 7.49 11.53 -17.30
C VAL A 16 8.05 12.77 -16.62
N LYS A 17 8.73 13.67 -17.35
CA LYS A 17 9.25 14.93 -16.78
C LYS A 17 8.14 15.84 -16.23
N GLU A 18 6.98 15.87 -16.89
CA GLU A 18 5.82 16.66 -16.45
C GLU A 18 5.27 16.16 -15.11
N VAL A 19 5.11 14.83 -14.95
CA VAL A 19 4.40 14.26 -13.78
C VAL A 19 5.33 13.76 -12.67
N ASN A 20 6.60 13.52 -12.99
CA ASN A 20 7.62 13.10 -12.04
C ASN A 20 8.36 14.30 -11.46
N ASN A 21 7.60 15.16 -10.79
CA ASN A 21 8.09 16.35 -10.12
C ASN A 21 7.61 16.32 -8.65
N PRO A 22 8.46 16.68 -7.67
CA PRO A 22 8.07 16.76 -6.27
C PRO A 22 6.79 17.57 -5.99
N ASP A 23 6.46 18.55 -6.83
CA ASP A 23 5.22 19.35 -6.73
C ASP A 23 3.96 18.47 -6.77
N PHE A 24 4.00 17.31 -7.44
CA PHE A 24 2.88 16.38 -7.47
C PHE A 24 2.72 15.61 -6.15
N ILE A 25 3.76 15.51 -5.33
CA ILE A 25 3.72 14.77 -4.05
C ILE A 25 2.70 15.40 -3.10
N GLU A 26 2.66 16.73 -2.99
CA GLU A 26 1.77 17.43 -2.05
C GLU A 26 0.31 17.09 -2.28
N SER A 27 -0.07 16.85 -3.53
CA SER A 27 -1.42 16.42 -3.86
C SER A 27 -1.56 14.91 -3.92
N ASP A 28 -0.50 14.11 -3.97
CA ASP A 28 -0.56 12.66 -4.15
C ASP A 28 -0.58 11.89 -2.80
N PRO A 29 -1.29 10.74 -2.70
CA PRO A 29 -1.28 9.92 -1.48
C PRO A 29 0.10 9.44 -1.03
N ILE A 30 1.10 9.39 -1.92
CA ILE A 30 2.50 9.04 -1.57
C ILE A 30 3.10 9.97 -0.50
N GLN A 31 2.56 11.18 -0.31
CA GLN A 31 3.00 12.07 0.77
C GLN A 31 2.89 11.43 2.17
N ILE A 32 1.94 10.51 2.35
CA ILE A 32 1.68 9.88 3.64
C ILE A 32 2.85 8.98 4.05
N PRO A 33 3.24 7.96 3.25
CA PRO A 33 4.43 7.18 3.58
C PRO A 33 5.71 8.01 3.63
N LYS A 34 5.86 9.02 2.77
CA LYS A 34 7.02 9.93 2.80
C LYS A 34 7.13 10.79 4.05
N SER A 35 6.06 10.95 4.83
CA SER A 35 6.09 11.70 6.08
C SER A 35 6.79 10.94 7.23
N TYR A 36 7.00 9.62 7.06
CA TYR A 36 7.66 8.78 8.05
C TYR A 36 9.14 8.60 7.76
N LYS A 37 9.92 8.28 8.81
CA LYS A 37 11.37 8.02 8.72
C LYS A 37 11.73 6.57 9.03
N LEU A 38 10.97 5.91 9.91
CA LEU A 38 11.18 4.51 10.26
C LEU A 38 10.76 3.61 9.08
N LYS A 39 11.60 2.64 8.72
CA LYS A 39 11.34 1.74 7.57
C LYS A 39 9.96 1.09 7.66
N GLN A 40 9.63 0.53 8.82
CA GLN A 40 8.37 -0.18 9.05
C GLN A 40 7.15 0.75 8.98
N ASP A 41 7.28 1.99 9.45
CA ASP A 41 6.20 2.98 9.30
C ASP A 41 5.96 3.30 7.83
N ILE A 42 7.03 3.46 7.04
CA ILE A 42 6.94 3.68 5.59
C ILE A 42 6.29 2.47 4.91
N GLU A 43 6.71 1.24 5.23
CA GLU A 43 6.15 0.01 4.66
C GLU A 43 4.66 -0.16 4.98
N ILE A 44 4.29 -0.07 6.27
CA ILE A 44 2.90 -0.20 6.73
C ILE A 44 2.03 0.87 6.08
N SER A 45 2.48 2.12 6.11
CA SER A 45 1.70 3.23 5.58
C SER A 45 1.58 3.17 4.06
N ALA A 46 2.65 2.88 3.33
CA ALA A 46 2.63 2.73 1.88
C ALA A 46 1.70 1.59 1.45
N PHE A 47 1.80 0.43 2.12
CA PHE A 47 0.94 -0.71 1.84
C PHE A 47 -0.53 -0.35 2.05
N TRP A 48 -0.89 0.20 3.21
CA TRP A 48 -2.28 0.48 3.53
C TRP A 48 -2.86 1.60 2.66
N VAL A 49 -2.11 2.70 2.46
CA VAL A 49 -2.50 3.80 1.57
C VAL A 49 -2.76 3.28 0.16
N SER A 50 -1.90 2.38 -0.35
CA SER A 50 -2.08 1.83 -1.69
C SER A 50 -3.37 1.01 -1.83
N MET A 51 -3.77 0.27 -0.78
CA MET A 51 -5.01 -0.50 -0.77
C MET A 51 -6.24 0.41 -0.78
N LEU A 52 -6.13 1.62 -0.22
CA LEU A 52 -7.17 2.65 -0.18
C LEU A 52 -7.16 3.61 -1.38
N ALA A 53 -6.16 3.52 -2.27
CA ALA A 53 -5.96 4.45 -3.38
C ALA A 53 -6.93 4.25 -4.55
N TRP A 54 -8.24 4.33 -4.26
CA TRP A 54 -9.29 4.42 -5.26
C TRP A 54 -10.25 5.55 -4.91
N GLY A 55 -10.57 6.35 -5.92
CA GLY A 55 -11.50 7.48 -5.82
C GLY A 55 -10.76 8.81 -5.86
N GLN A 56 -11.38 9.83 -5.27
CA GLN A 56 -10.82 11.17 -5.29
C GLN A 56 -9.60 11.28 -4.38
N ARG A 57 -8.51 11.81 -4.94
CA ARG A 57 -7.21 12.04 -4.29
C ARG A 57 -7.30 12.71 -2.91
N LYS A 58 -8.03 13.83 -2.80
CA LYS A 58 -8.28 14.53 -1.53
C LYS A 58 -8.93 13.63 -0.47
N THR A 59 -9.90 12.82 -0.88
CA THR A 59 -10.59 11.87 0.02
C THR A 59 -9.65 10.77 0.50
N ILE A 60 -8.80 10.24 -0.39
CA ILE A 60 -7.80 9.22 -0.03
C ILE A 60 -6.87 9.79 1.04
N ILE A 61 -6.30 10.98 0.82
CA ILE A 61 -5.38 11.64 1.77
C ILE A 61 -6.05 11.90 3.12
N ASN A 62 -7.26 12.46 3.12
CA ASN A 62 -7.96 12.75 4.38
C ASN A 62 -8.29 11.47 5.16
N LYS A 63 -8.66 10.40 4.46
CA LYS A 63 -8.97 9.11 5.08
C LYS A 63 -7.73 8.40 5.60
N THR A 64 -6.62 8.43 4.88
CA THR A 64 -5.38 7.83 5.36
C THR A 64 -4.79 8.61 6.54
N ARG A 65 -4.88 9.95 6.56
CA ARG A 65 -4.55 10.75 7.75
C ARG A 65 -5.40 10.37 8.96
N GLN A 66 -6.72 10.24 8.77
CA GLN A 66 -7.63 9.76 9.82
C GLN A 66 -7.23 8.37 10.32
N LEU A 67 -6.85 7.45 9.42
CA LEU A 67 -6.44 6.10 9.79
C LEU A 67 -5.17 6.12 10.66
N PHE A 68 -4.12 6.82 10.24
CA PHE A 68 -2.86 6.84 10.98
C PHE A 68 -2.92 7.70 12.23
N SER A 69 -3.81 8.70 12.32
CA SER A 69 -4.05 9.41 13.57
C SER A 69 -4.66 8.49 14.64
N LEU A 70 -5.43 7.46 14.25
CA LEU A 70 -5.91 6.45 15.20
C LEU A 70 -4.77 5.55 15.72
N MET A 71 -3.63 5.52 15.02
CA MET A 71 -2.40 4.84 15.42
C MET A 71 -1.39 5.82 16.03
N ASP A 72 -1.84 6.97 16.50
CA ASP A 72 -0.99 8.00 17.14
C ASP A 72 0.15 8.51 16.22
N ASN A 73 -0.02 8.37 14.89
CA ASN A 73 0.99 8.60 13.86
C ASN A 73 2.29 7.82 14.10
N ALA A 74 2.22 6.66 14.74
CA ALA A 74 3.30 5.70 14.93
C ALA A 74 2.81 4.30 14.52
N PRO A 75 2.53 4.07 13.21
CA PRO A 75 1.85 2.86 12.76
C PRO A 75 2.57 1.57 13.18
N PHE A 76 3.90 1.50 13.12
CA PHE A 76 4.66 0.33 13.55
C PHE A 76 4.50 0.06 15.04
N GLU A 77 4.71 1.08 15.88
CA GLU A 77 4.53 0.98 17.34
C GLU A 77 3.11 0.53 17.71
N PHE A 78 2.09 1.07 17.04
CA PHE A 78 0.72 0.62 17.23
C PHE A 78 0.56 -0.84 16.81
N ILE A 79 1.03 -1.23 15.63
CA ILE A 79 0.87 -2.59 15.10
C ILE A 79 1.48 -3.63 16.04
N VAL A 80 2.69 -3.41 16.55
CA VAL A 80 3.36 -4.40 17.39
C VAL A 80 2.80 -4.45 18.82
N ASN A 81 2.31 -3.33 19.37
CA ASN A 81 1.93 -3.25 20.78
C ASN A 81 0.41 -3.27 21.05
N HIS A 82 -0.45 -3.05 20.05
CA HIS A 82 -1.88 -2.92 20.32
C HIS A 82 -2.52 -4.21 20.84
N GLN A 83 -3.51 -4.06 21.71
CA GLN A 83 -4.37 -5.13 22.19
C GLN A 83 -5.72 -5.09 21.48
N GLU A 84 -6.51 -6.16 21.62
CA GLU A 84 -7.83 -6.27 20.99
C GLU A 84 -8.74 -5.08 21.34
N LYS A 85 -8.72 -4.63 22.60
CA LYS A 85 -9.49 -3.47 23.07
C LYS A 85 -9.16 -2.18 22.32
N ASP A 86 -7.91 -2.01 21.87
CA ASP A 86 -7.46 -0.81 21.17
C ASP A 86 -8.05 -0.72 19.77
N ARG A 87 -8.41 -1.87 19.17
CA ARG A 87 -9.00 -1.93 17.82
C ARG A 87 -10.38 -1.26 17.74
N LYS A 88 -11.08 -1.10 18.87
CA LYS A 88 -12.38 -0.41 18.94
C LYS A 88 -12.32 1.02 18.39
N ARG A 89 -11.18 1.71 18.50
CA ARG A 89 -11.02 3.08 17.98
C ARG A 89 -11.22 3.19 16.46
N PHE A 90 -11.15 2.07 15.73
CA PHE A 90 -11.36 2.02 14.29
C PHE A 90 -12.81 1.70 13.87
N SER A 91 -13.76 1.57 14.81
CA SER A 91 -15.14 1.11 14.50
C SER A 91 -15.83 1.96 13.44
N GLU A 92 -15.60 3.27 13.45
CA GLU A 92 -16.17 4.23 12.51
C GLU A 92 -15.32 4.46 11.25
N PHE A 93 -14.14 3.83 11.18
CA PHE A 93 -13.28 3.97 10.02
C PHE A 93 -13.84 3.20 8.83
N LYS A 94 -14.18 3.96 7.78
CA LYS A 94 -14.62 3.45 6.49
C LYS A 94 -14.10 4.32 5.36
N HIS A 95 -13.79 3.67 4.24
CA HIS A 95 -13.40 4.32 3.00
C HIS A 95 -13.96 3.57 1.80
N ARG A 96 -14.98 4.14 1.15
CA ARG A 96 -15.66 3.52 0.00
C ARG A 96 -16.17 2.12 0.38
N THR A 97 -15.59 1.05 -0.17
CA THR A 97 -15.97 -0.33 0.19
C THR A 97 -15.09 -0.95 1.28
N PHE A 98 -14.05 -0.25 1.73
CA PHE A 98 -13.23 -0.64 2.88
C PHE A 98 -14.01 -0.30 4.16
N GLN A 99 -14.23 -1.31 5.00
CA GLN A 99 -15.06 -1.23 6.20
C GLN A 99 -14.25 -1.67 7.42
N TYR A 100 -14.83 -1.49 8.61
CA TYR A 100 -14.18 -1.84 9.87
C TYR A 100 -13.63 -3.28 9.92
N THR A 101 -14.36 -4.26 9.37
CA THR A 101 -13.89 -5.65 9.27
C THR A 101 -12.59 -5.80 8.48
N ASP A 102 -12.41 -4.98 7.43
CA ASP A 102 -11.18 -4.98 6.64
C ASP A 102 -10.03 -4.36 7.46
N THR A 103 -10.30 -3.31 8.24
CA THR A 103 -9.34 -2.71 9.17
C THR A 103 -8.85 -3.73 10.19
N LEU A 104 -9.77 -4.45 10.84
CA LEU A 104 -9.44 -5.45 11.85
C LEU A 104 -8.49 -6.51 11.29
N TYR A 105 -8.77 -6.99 10.07
CA TYR A 105 -7.93 -7.98 9.44
C TYR A 105 -6.54 -7.45 9.07
N PHE A 106 -6.45 -6.21 8.59
CA PHE A 106 -5.16 -5.57 8.31
C PHE A 106 -4.33 -5.42 9.58
N LEU A 107 -4.94 -4.99 10.69
CA LEU A 107 -4.27 -4.90 12.00
C LEU A 107 -3.74 -6.27 12.45
N GLU A 108 -4.57 -7.30 12.34
CA GLU A 108 -4.23 -8.67 12.75
C GLU A 108 -3.10 -9.25 11.89
N PHE A 109 -3.20 -9.15 10.57
CA PHE A 109 -2.16 -9.63 9.67
C PHE A 109 -0.83 -8.92 9.91
N LEU A 110 -0.84 -7.58 9.99
CA LEU A 110 0.39 -6.80 10.16
C LEU A 110 1.03 -7.07 11.52
N GLN A 111 0.24 -7.22 12.59
CA GLN A 111 0.76 -7.61 13.91
C GLN A 111 1.40 -8.99 13.89
N TRP A 112 0.73 -9.97 13.29
CA TRP A 112 1.29 -11.30 13.10
C TRP A 112 2.57 -11.25 12.25
N TYR A 113 2.58 -10.47 11.18
CA TYR A 113 3.71 -10.39 10.26
C TYR A 113 4.94 -9.78 10.96
N TYR A 114 4.80 -8.60 11.57
CA TYR A 114 5.89 -7.94 12.27
C TYR A 114 6.29 -8.59 13.60
N SER A 115 5.53 -9.57 14.09
CA SER A 115 6.00 -10.45 15.19
C SER A 115 7.03 -11.49 14.74
N LYS A 116 7.20 -11.68 13.42
CA LYS A 116 8.05 -12.74 12.83
C LYS A 116 9.12 -12.20 11.87
N TYR A 117 8.84 -11.09 11.21
CA TYR A 117 9.68 -10.49 10.19
C TYR A 117 10.00 -9.04 10.55
N GLU A 118 11.21 -8.59 10.25
CA GLU A 118 11.62 -7.20 10.51
C GLU A 118 11.09 -6.22 9.45
N SER A 119 10.80 -6.72 8.24
CA SER A 119 10.49 -5.92 7.06
C SER A 119 9.41 -6.55 6.21
N LEU A 120 8.52 -5.73 5.67
CA LEU A 120 7.52 -6.18 4.70
C LEU A 120 8.14 -6.55 3.34
N GLU A 121 9.33 -6.02 3.04
CA GLU A 121 10.17 -6.41 1.89
C GLU A 121 10.34 -7.93 1.76
N ASP A 122 10.52 -8.64 2.88
CA ASP A 122 10.72 -10.10 2.90
C ASP A 122 9.53 -10.87 2.29
N ALA A 123 8.32 -10.30 2.34
CA ALA A 123 7.12 -10.89 1.75
C ALA A 123 7.10 -10.84 0.21
N PHE A 124 8.02 -10.09 -0.40
CA PHE A 124 8.11 -9.89 -1.84
C PHE A 124 9.44 -10.38 -2.44
N ALA A 125 10.39 -10.81 -1.60
CA ALA A 125 11.72 -11.25 -2.02
C ALA A 125 11.77 -12.75 -2.40
N GLY A 126 12.77 -13.14 -3.20
CA GLY A 126 13.11 -14.56 -3.42
C GLY A 126 12.19 -15.33 -4.38
N HIS A 127 11.49 -14.64 -5.28
CA HIS A 127 10.54 -15.24 -6.22
C HIS A 127 11.01 -15.11 -7.68
N GLN A 128 10.59 -16.06 -8.52
CA GLN A 128 11.05 -16.17 -9.92
C GLN A 128 10.62 -14.99 -10.78
N ASP A 129 9.40 -14.49 -10.59
CA ASP A 129 8.83 -13.37 -11.34
C ASP A 129 7.81 -12.59 -10.51
N MET A 130 7.35 -11.45 -11.05
CA MET A 130 6.39 -10.57 -10.39
C MET A 130 5.00 -11.23 -10.22
N LYS A 131 4.58 -12.09 -11.15
CA LYS A 131 3.27 -12.76 -11.07
C LYS A 131 3.26 -13.73 -9.89
N SER A 132 4.33 -14.50 -9.76
CA SER A 132 4.60 -15.39 -8.65
C SER A 132 4.63 -14.56 -7.35
N THR A 133 5.49 -13.54 -7.28
CA THR A 133 5.61 -12.64 -6.12
C THR A 133 4.28 -12.15 -5.56
N LEU A 134 3.44 -11.56 -6.42
CA LEU A 134 2.14 -11.02 -6.01
C LEU A 134 1.14 -12.13 -5.61
N SER A 135 1.26 -13.32 -6.18
CA SER A 135 0.42 -14.46 -5.81
C SER A 135 0.80 -15.02 -4.44
N MET A 136 2.10 -15.15 -4.15
CA MET A 136 2.55 -15.60 -2.83
C MET A 136 2.23 -14.58 -1.75
N PHE A 137 2.46 -13.28 -2.00
CA PHE A 137 2.07 -12.24 -1.05
C PHE A 137 0.56 -12.30 -0.75
N HIS A 138 -0.30 -12.44 -1.77
CA HIS A 138 -1.74 -12.61 -1.54
C HIS A 138 -2.06 -13.81 -0.66
N ASN A 139 -1.42 -14.96 -0.92
CA ASN A 139 -1.66 -16.18 -0.16
C ASN A 139 -1.19 -16.04 1.29
N GLN A 140 -0.02 -15.43 1.52
CA GLN A 140 0.50 -15.14 2.85
C GLN A 140 -0.41 -14.13 3.59
N PHE A 141 -0.82 -13.05 2.90
CA PHE A 141 -1.71 -12.04 3.45
C PHE A 141 -3.04 -12.62 3.94
N PHE A 142 -3.56 -13.65 3.26
CA PHE A 142 -4.81 -14.32 3.60
C PHE A 142 -4.64 -15.72 4.21
N HIS A 143 -3.49 -16.01 4.84
CA HIS A 143 -3.20 -17.31 5.44
C HIS A 143 -3.90 -17.52 6.79
N LEU A 144 -4.14 -16.46 7.56
CA LEU A 144 -4.79 -16.57 8.87
C LEU A 144 -6.21 -17.14 8.74
N GLU A 145 -6.59 -18.05 9.63
CA GLU A 145 -7.82 -18.85 9.57
C GLU A 145 -9.09 -17.99 9.41
N ASN A 146 -9.15 -16.86 10.12
CA ASN A 146 -10.31 -15.96 10.15
C ASN A 146 -10.30 -14.88 9.07
N ALA A 147 -9.50 -15.05 8.00
CA ALA A 147 -9.42 -14.12 6.88
C ALA A 147 -10.80 -13.84 6.24
N PRO A 148 -11.37 -12.62 6.37
CA PRO A 148 -12.70 -12.37 5.86
C PRO A 148 -12.74 -12.42 4.34
N SER A 149 -13.65 -13.22 3.78
CA SER A 149 -13.81 -13.39 2.32
C SER A 149 -13.97 -12.05 1.59
N ARG A 150 -14.70 -11.10 2.20
CA ARG A 150 -14.90 -9.75 1.65
C ARG A 150 -13.60 -8.93 1.51
N THR A 151 -12.60 -9.17 2.36
CA THR A 151 -11.36 -8.41 2.41
C THR A 151 -10.42 -8.82 1.27
N ARG A 152 -10.59 -10.02 0.71
CA ARG A 152 -9.82 -10.55 -0.43
C ARG A 152 -9.87 -9.68 -1.69
N LYS A 153 -10.88 -8.81 -1.83
CA LYS A 153 -10.96 -7.85 -2.94
C LYS A 153 -9.98 -6.68 -2.81
N HIS A 154 -9.44 -6.42 -1.62
CA HIS A 154 -8.55 -5.28 -1.37
C HIS A 154 -7.11 -5.59 -1.79
N VAL A 155 -6.61 -6.76 -1.43
CA VAL A 155 -5.29 -7.26 -1.85
C VAL A 155 -5.50 -8.24 -3.01
N SER A 156 -5.40 -7.76 -4.24
CA SER A 156 -5.64 -8.56 -5.46
C SER A 156 -4.50 -9.53 -5.77
N THR A 157 -4.80 -10.60 -6.53
CA THR A 157 -3.81 -11.59 -7.01
C THR A 157 -3.89 -11.75 -8.53
N PRO A 158 -2.76 -11.93 -9.25
CA PRO A 158 -2.78 -12.18 -10.68
C PRO A 158 -3.29 -13.58 -11.01
N ALA A 159 -3.35 -14.52 -10.05
CA ALA A 159 -4.01 -15.82 -10.21
C ALA A 159 -5.51 -15.70 -10.58
N ARG A 160 -6.12 -14.53 -10.33
CA ARG A 160 -7.50 -14.21 -10.72
C ARG A 160 -7.57 -13.24 -11.90
N ASN A 161 -6.55 -13.23 -12.77
CA ASN A 161 -6.43 -12.33 -13.93
C ASN A 161 -6.51 -10.83 -13.56
N SER A 162 -6.11 -10.47 -12.34
CA SER A 162 -6.02 -9.06 -11.93
C SER A 162 -4.68 -8.45 -12.31
N SER A 163 -4.71 -7.20 -12.78
CA SER A 163 -3.49 -6.39 -13.01
C SER A 163 -2.81 -5.92 -11.72
N CYS A 164 -3.39 -6.21 -10.55
CA CYS A 164 -2.81 -5.92 -9.25
C CYS A 164 -2.33 -4.48 -9.06
N LYS A 165 -3.06 -3.52 -9.67
CA LYS A 165 -2.63 -2.11 -9.77
C LYS A 165 -2.22 -1.49 -8.44
N ARG A 166 -2.93 -1.79 -7.35
CA ARG A 166 -2.65 -1.25 -6.01
C ARG A 166 -1.36 -1.82 -5.41
N LEU A 167 -1.11 -3.12 -5.55
CA LEU A 167 0.16 -3.72 -5.13
C LEU A 167 1.34 -3.23 -5.96
N ASN A 168 1.17 -3.14 -7.29
CA ASN A 168 2.20 -2.57 -8.16
C ASN A 168 2.51 -1.11 -7.81
N MET A 169 1.49 -0.33 -7.41
CA MET A 169 1.68 1.03 -6.93
C MET A 169 2.46 1.08 -5.61
N PHE A 170 2.13 0.21 -4.65
CA PHE A 170 2.89 0.04 -3.41
C PHE A 170 4.36 -0.29 -3.70
N LEU A 171 4.62 -1.33 -4.49
CA LEU A 171 5.98 -1.75 -4.82
C LEU A 171 6.79 -0.62 -5.47
N ARG A 172 6.16 0.11 -6.40
CA ARG A 172 6.78 1.29 -7.02
C ARG A 172 7.16 2.35 -5.97
N TRP A 173 6.32 2.59 -4.96
CA TRP A 173 6.64 3.55 -3.90
C TRP A 173 7.79 3.09 -3.01
N MET A 174 7.97 1.78 -2.82
CA MET A 174 9.04 1.24 -1.97
C MET A 174 10.42 1.24 -2.61
N VAL A 175 10.49 1.05 -3.94
CA VAL A 175 11.78 0.84 -4.64
C VAL A 175 12.26 2.06 -5.43
N ARG A 176 11.42 3.09 -5.58
CA ARG A 176 11.76 4.25 -6.41
C ARG A 176 12.82 5.12 -5.73
N SER A 177 13.96 5.26 -6.40
CA SER A 177 15.04 6.15 -6.02
C SER A 177 15.52 6.93 -7.24
N ASP A 178 14.83 8.01 -7.60
CA ASP A 178 15.17 8.83 -8.77
C ASP A 178 15.43 10.31 -8.44
N GLY A 179 15.39 10.73 -7.18
CA GLY A 179 15.62 12.12 -6.77
C GLY A 179 14.59 13.14 -7.28
N HIS A 180 13.58 12.69 -8.04
CA HIS A 180 12.60 13.52 -8.72
C HIS A 180 11.16 13.30 -8.21
N GLY A 181 10.94 12.31 -7.36
CA GLY A 181 9.67 12.11 -6.64
C GLY A 181 9.30 10.67 -6.46
#